data_AF-A0A0F9RTL5-F1
#
_entry.id   AF-A0A0F9RTL5-F1
#
_cell.length_a   1.000
_cell.length_b   1.000
_cell.length_c   1.000
_cell.angle_alpha   90.00
_cell.angle_beta   90.00
_cell.angle_gamma   90.00
#
_symmetry.space_group_name_H-M   'P 1'
#
loop_
_entity.id
_entity.type
_entity.pdbx_description
1 polymer ?
#
loop_
_entity_poly.entity_id
_entity_poly.type
_entity_poly.pdbx_seq_one_letter_code
_entity_poly.pdbx_strand_id
1 'polypeptide(L)'
;MVLKAGQKVWYINNTWNELKEGVLVSRRAQPLSDEHPTLYVKDEYSRYRILTNWVFTTKEKGRAGLKGQIQRDIQRKKKEVKRLEKKL
;
A
#
# COMPACT_ATOMS: atom_id res chain seq x y z
N MET A 1 -14.23 0.91 7.82
CA MET A 1 -13.35 1.65 8.75
C MET A 1 -13.31 3.10 8.30
N VAL A 2 -13.75 4.05 9.13
CA VAL A 2 -13.82 5.46 8.73
C VAL A 2 -12.54 6.15 9.19
N LEU A 3 -11.61 6.41 8.26
CA LEU A 3 -10.42 7.20 8.54
C LEU A 3 -10.80 8.69 8.65
N LYS A 4 -10.06 9.47 9.44
CA LYS A 4 -10.24 10.93 9.59
C LYS A 4 -8.95 11.68 9.22
N ALA A 5 -9.09 12.86 8.61
CA ALA A 5 -7.93 13.73 8.38
C ALA A 5 -7.30 14.10 9.75
N GLY A 6 -5.97 14.18 9.80
CA GLY A 6 -5.19 14.35 11.03
C GLY A 6 -4.94 13.06 11.82
N GLN A 7 -5.51 11.92 11.40
CA GLN A 7 -5.31 10.64 12.08
C GLN A 7 -3.94 10.03 11.73
N LYS A 8 -3.23 9.53 12.75
CA LYS A 8 -2.04 8.68 12.57
C LYS A 8 -2.43 7.36 11.93
N VAL A 9 -1.74 7.01 10.85
CA VAL A 9 -1.98 5.82 10.04
C VAL A 9 -0.65 5.14 9.71
N TRP A 10 -0.74 3.86 9.38
CA TRP A 10 0.35 3.09 8.83
C TRP A 10 0.07 2.82 7.37
N TYR A 11 1.05 2.98 6.50
CA TYR A 11 0.85 2.78 5.07
C TYR A 11 2.01 2.01 4.45
N ILE A 12 1.73 1.24 3.41
CA ILE A 12 2.78 0.55 2.65
C ILE A 12 3.28 1.50 1.57
N ASN A 13 4.57 1.81 1.60
CA ASN A 13 5.22 2.55 0.53
C ASN A 13 5.55 1.57 -0.61
N ASN A 14 4.86 1.74 -1.73
CA ASN A 14 5.01 0.94 -2.95
C ASN A 14 6.44 0.89 -3.50
N THR A 15 7.18 1.99 -3.41
CA THR A 15 8.52 2.10 -3.99
C THR A 15 9.52 1.20 -3.26
N TRP A 16 9.37 1.09 -1.93
CA TRP A 16 10.33 0.40 -1.07
C TRP A 16 9.78 -0.89 -0.44
N ASN A 17 8.48 -1.19 -0.64
CA ASN A 17 7.76 -2.25 0.07
C ASN A 17 7.94 -2.19 1.59
N GLU A 18 7.93 -0.97 2.13
CA GLU A 18 8.12 -0.73 3.55
C GLU A 18 6.83 -0.27 4.20
N LEU A 19 6.63 -0.71 5.44
CA LEU A 19 5.56 -0.18 6.27
C LEU A 19 6.05 1.10 6.96
N LYS A 20 5.46 2.23 6.59
CA LYS A 20 5.77 3.54 7.14
C LYS A 20 4.62 4.08 7.99
N GLU A 21 4.96 4.98 8.89
CA GLU A 21 4.00 5.75 9.66
C GLU A 21 3.76 7.09 8.96
N GLY A 22 2.54 7.60 9.03
CA GLY A 22 2.22 8.95 8.58
C GLY A 22 0.91 9.45 9.14
N VAL A 23 0.55 10.66 8.73
CA VAL A 23 -0.71 11.32 9.09
C VAL A 23 -1.59 11.42 7.86
N LEU A 24 -2.84 10.98 7.97
CA LEU A 24 -3.80 11.09 6.89
C LEU A 24 -4.14 12.57 6.66
N VAL A 25 -3.89 13.09 5.47
CA VAL A 25 -4.17 14.48 5.10
C VAL A 25 -5.55 14.60 4.47
N SER A 26 -5.88 13.74 3.51
CA SER A 26 -7.14 13.81 2.78
C SER A 26 -7.64 12.44 2.38
N ARG A 27 -8.96 12.31 2.40
CA ARG A 27 -9.69 11.12 1.93
C ARG A 27 -10.02 11.12 0.45
N ARG A 28 -9.74 12.23 -0.26
CA ARG A 28 -10.00 12.40 -1.68
C ARG A 28 -8.70 12.80 -2.37
N ALA A 29 -7.88 11.79 -2.67
CA ALA A 29 -6.75 11.96 -3.58
C ALA A 29 -7.02 11.38 -4.97
N GLN A 30 -8.17 10.71 -5.14
CA GLN A 30 -8.58 10.03 -6.36
C GLN A 30 -9.12 11.04 -7.38
N PRO A 31 -8.42 11.26 -8.51
CA PRO A 31 -8.99 11.88 -9.71
C PRO A 31 -10.11 11.01 -10.28
N LEU A 32 -11.02 11.61 -11.05
CA LEU A 32 -12.15 10.91 -11.69
C LEU A 32 -11.73 9.75 -12.62
N SER A 33 -10.48 9.74 -13.08
CA SER A 33 -9.91 8.74 -13.98
C SER A 33 -9.19 7.58 -13.29
N ASP A 34 -8.96 7.64 -11.97
CA ASP A 34 -8.25 6.57 -11.28
C ASP A 34 -9.19 5.39 -11.00
N GLU A 35 -8.79 4.18 -11.42
CA GLU A 35 -9.57 2.94 -11.20
C GLU A 35 -9.72 2.56 -9.72
N HIS A 36 -8.83 3.06 -8.85
CA HIS A 36 -8.78 2.68 -7.44
C HIS A 36 -8.72 3.89 -6.50
N PRO A 37 -9.42 3.82 -5.34
CA PRO A 37 -9.47 4.93 -4.41
C PRO A 37 -8.12 5.19 -3.75
N THR A 38 -7.68 6.45 -3.81
CA THR A 38 -6.44 6.91 -3.21
C THR A 38 -6.67 7.97 -2.12
N LEU A 39 -5.73 8.02 -1.19
CA LEU A 39 -5.66 8.93 -0.06
C LEU A 39 -4.34 9.68 -0.07
N TYR A 40 -4.29 10.86 0.56
CA TYR A 40 -3.02 11.54 0.82
C TYR A 40 -2.55 11.28 2.23
N VAL A 41 -1.35 10.74 2.39
CA VAL A 41 -0.67 10.55 3.67
C VAL A 41 0.57 11.43 3.68
N LYS A 42 0.82 12.15 4.77
CA LYS A 42 2.05 12.92 4.97
C LYS A 42 2.91 12.23 6.01
N ASP A 43 4.19 12.04 5.72
CA ASP A 43 5.18 11.62 6.70
C ASP A 43 6.20 12.75 6.94
N GLU A 44 7.33 12.42 7.58
CA GLU A 44 8.41 13.36 7.92
C GLU A 44 9.06 14.00 6.68
N TYR A 45 9.01 13.34 5.52
CA TYR A 45 9.73 13.78 4.32
C TYR A 45 8.80 14.46 3.32
N SER A 46 7.61 13.90 3.08
CA SER A 46 6.73 14.41 2.03
C SER A 46 5.27 13.98 2.16
N ARG A 47 4.45 14.42 1.22
CA ARG A 47 3.07 13.99 1.04
C ARG A 47 3.00 12.97 -0.09
N TYR A 48 2.49 11.78 0.22
CA TYR A 48 2.35 10.65 -0.68
C TYR A 48 0.89 10.39 -1.02
N ARG A 49 0.62 10.06 -2.29
CA ARG A 49 -0.66 9.53 -2.75
C ARG A 49 -0.60 8.01 -2.64
N ILE A 50 -1.41 7.43 -1.76
CA ILE A 50 -1.40 5.99 -1.45
C ILE A 50 -2.78 5.40 -1.73
N LEU A 51 -2.82 4.16 -2.22
CA LEU A 51 -4.08 3.43 -2.38
C LEU A 51 -4.73 3.17 -1.02
N THR A 52 -6.04 3.32 -0.95
CA THR A 52 -6.80 3.23 0.32
C THR A 52 -6.62 1.87 1.01
N ASN A 53 -6.51 0.80 0.23
CA ASN A 53 -6.28 -0.57 0.71
C ASN A 53 -4.86 -0.78 1.29
N TRP A 54 -3.95 0.17 1.10
CA TRP A 54 -2.57 0.12 1.59
C TRP A 54 -2.37 1.02 2.81
N VAL A 55 -3.47 1.54 3.37
CA VAL A 55 -3.50 2.36 4.58
C VAL A 55 -4.23 1.61 5.69
N PHE A 56 -3.63 1.61 6.87
CA PHE A 56 -4.02 0.82 8.03
C PHE A 56 -4.06 1.70 9.28
N THR A 57 -4.95 1.40 10.22
CA THR A 57 -5.05 2.12 11.49
C THR A 57 -4.03 1.68 12.53
N THR A 58 -3.55 0.44 12.44
CA THR A 58 -2.60 -0.13 13.39
C THR A 58 -1.39 -0.71 12.68
N LYS A 59 -0.24 -0.68 13.37
CA LYS A 59 1.02 -1.23 12.87
C LYS A 59 0.91 -2.72 12.56
N GLU A 60 0.19 -3.47 13.39
CA GLU A 60 -0.04 -4.91 13.23
C GLU A 60 -0.80 -5.24 11.95
N LYS A 61 -1.90 -4.51 11.67
CA LYS A 61 -2.65 -4.65 10.42
C LYS A 61 -1.78 -4.29 9.22
N GLY A 62 -0.98 -3.24 9.34
CA GLY A 62 0.00 -2.86 8.32
C GLY A 62 1.02 -3.96 8.04
N ARG A 63 1.59 -4.57 9.09
CA ARG A 63 2.54 -5.68 8.98
C ARG A 63 1.90 -6.92 8.33
N ALA A 64 0.68 -7.25 8.73
CA ALA A 64 -0.07 -8.35 8.12
C ALA A 64 -0.37 -8.09 6.64
N GLY A 65 -0.78 -6.87 6.30
CA GLY A 65 -0.99 -6.43 4.92
C GLY A 65 0.28 -6.52 4.09
N LEU A 66 1.41 -6.04 4.60
CA LEU A 66 2.71 -6.10 3.93
C LEU A 66 3.17 -7.56 3.72
N LYS A 67 3.06 -8.40 4.75
CA LYS A 67 3.38 -9.84 4.65
C LYS A 67 2.54 -10.51 3.56
N GLY A 68 1.24 -10.23 3.53
CA GLY A 68 0.34 -10.75 2.49
C GLY A 68 0.72 -10.28 1.09
N GLN A 69 1.16 -9.03 0.95
CA GLN A 69 1.65 -8.50 -0.32
C GLN A 69 2.92 -9.22 -0.80
N ILE A 70 3.94 -9.32 0.06
CA ILE A 70 5.19 -10.01 -0.24
C ILE A 70 4.93 -11.47 -0.64
N GLN A 71 4.04 -12.17 0.09
CA GLN A 71 3.67 -13.55 -0.26
C GLN A 71 3.02 -13.65 -1.64
N ARG A 72 2.12 -12.72 -1.99
CA ARG A 72 1.50 -12.68 -3.32
C ARG A 72 2.53 -12.45 -4.42
N ASP A 73 3.49 -11.55 -4.19
CA ASP A 73 4.54 -11.25 -5.16
C ASP A 73 5.50 -12.44 -5.35
N ILE A 74 5.87 -13.13 -4.27
CA ILE A 74 6.65 -14.38 -4.33
C ILE A 74 5.89 -15.43 -5.16
N GLN A 75 4.59 -15.64 -4.90
CA GLN A 75 3.80 -16.62 -5.63
C GLN A 75 3.64 -16.26 -7.12
N ARG A 76 3.49 -14.98 -7.43
CA ARG A 76 3.45 -14.49 -8.81
C ARG A 76 4.77 -14.77 -9.52
N LYS A 77 5.91 -14.46 -8.89
CA LYS A 77 7.24 -14.73 -9.43
C LYS A 77 7.50 -16.23 -9.62
N LYS A 78 7.11 -17.08 -8.67
CA LYS A 78 7.19 -18.55 -8.83
C LYS A 78 6.42 -19.05 -10.06
N LYS A 79 5.21 -18.52 -10.31
CA LYS A 79 4.44 -18.86 -11.52
C LYS A 79 5.09 -18.37 -12.80
N GLU A 80 5.72 -17.20 -12.77
CA GLU A 80 6.47 -16.64 -13.90
C GLU A 80 7.68 -17.51 -14.25
N VAL A 81 8.50 -17.88 -13.26
CA VAL A 81 9.65 -18.79 -13.44
C VAL A 81 9.20 -20.13 -14.02
N LYS A 82 8.17 -20.76 -13.44
CA LYS A 82 7.63 -22.03 -13.94
C LYS A 82 7.12 -21.95 -15.39
N ARG A 83 6.62 -20.78 -15.82
CA ARG A 83 6.21 -20.57 -17.22
C ARG A 83 7.40 -20.42 -18.16
N LEU A 84 8.48 -19.81 -17.70
CA LEU A 84 9.71 -19.65 -18.48
C LEU A 84 10.45 -20.99 -18.63
N GLU A 85 10.54 -21.78 -17.54
CA GLU A 85 11.14 -23.13 -17.58
C GLU A 85 10.42 -24.07 -18.54
N LYS A 86 9.09 -23.93 -18.71
CA LYS A 86 8.30 -24.72 -19.68
C LYS A 86 8.48 -24.28 -21.14
N LYS A 87 9.08 -23.12 -21.38
CA LYS A 87 9.33 -22.58 -22.73
C LYS A 87 10.75 -22.87 -23.24
N LEU A 88 11.65 -23.32 -22.35
CA LEU A 88 12.96 -23.87 -22.67
C LEU A 88 12.84 -25.36 -22.97
#